data_AF-A0A670YZ54-F1
#
_entry.id   AF-A0A670YZ54-F1
#
_cell.length_a   1.000
_cell.length_b   1.000
_cell.length_c   1.000
_cell.angle_alpha   90.00
_cell.angle_beta   90.00
_cell.angle_gamma   90.00
#
_symmetry.space_group_name_H-M   'P 1'
#
loop_
_entity.id
_entity.type
_entity.pdbx_description
1 polymer ?
#
loop_
_entity_poly.entity_id
_entity_poly.type
_entity_poly.pdbx_seq_one_letter_code
_entity_poly.pdbx_strand_id
1 'polypeptide(L)'
;NLEEKETKRKDTFTAPFDPRFPFTNQTRNCYQNYVDYYRCLNIMKTKGKDMQKCEWYHKVFKSLCPSSWALTSDHNWDWNFCC
;
A
#
# COMPACT_ATOMS: atom_id res chain seq x y z
N ASN A 1 31.12 -21.80 -14.46
CA ASN A 1 30.89 -20.35 -14.58
C ASN A 1 29.88 -19.92 -13.54
N LEU A 2 30.37 -19.40 -12.42
CA LEU A 2 29.57 -18.99 -11.26
C LEU A 2 29.02 -17.55 -11.40
N GLU A 3 29.43 -16.82 -12.46
CA GLU A 3 29.08 -15.41 -12.70
C GLU A 3 27.69 -15.18 -13.32
N GLU A 4 27.02 -16.19 -13.89
CA GLU A 4 25.66 -16.00 -14.48
C GLU A 4 24.52 -16.21 -13.47
N LYS A 5 24.78 -16.70 -12.26
CA LYS A 5 23.74 -16.87 -11.22
C LYS A 5 23.49 -15.60 -10.39
N GLU A 6 24.17 -14.49 -10.69
CA GLU A 6 23.92 -13.19 -10.08
C GLU A 6 22.92 -12.32 -10.86
N THR A 7 22.41 -12.77 -12.02
CA THR A 7 21.43 -12.00 -12.77
C THR A 7 20.03 -12.11 -12.18
N LYS A 8 19.58 -10.98 -11.60
CA LYS A 8 18.23 -10.64 -11.11
C LYS A 8 17.88 -11.17 -9.71
N ARG A 9 18.49 -10.62 -8.66
CA ARG A 9 17.69 -10.31 -7.46
C ARG A 9 16.51 -9.48 -7.96
N LYS A 10 15.29 -10.03 -7.99
CA LYS A 10 14.09 -9.22 -8.19
C LYS A 10 14.15 -8.15 -7.10
N ASP A 11 14.15 -6.88 -7.48
CA ASP A 11 14.02 -5.78 -6.52
C ASP A 11 12.65 -5.92 -5.85
N THR A 12 12.60 -6.68 -4.76
CA THR A 12 11.41 -6.87 -3.95
C THR A 12 11.22 -5.58 -3.18
N PHE A 13 10.24 -4.79 -3.60
CA PHE A 13 9.83 -3.62 -2.85
C PHE A 13 9.33 -4.02 -1.46
N THR A 14 9.78 -3.31 -0.44
CA THR A 14 9.22 -3.36 0.91
C THR A 14 8.93 -1.94 1.38
N ALA A 15 7.93 -1.78 2.24
CA ALA A 15 7.60 -0.50 2.83
C ALA A 15 8.78 0.03 3.68
N PRO A 16 9.18 1.30 3.54
CA PRO A 16 10.21 1.89 4.38
C PRO A 16 9.70 2.11 5.81
N PHE A 17 10.62 2.39 6.73
CA PHE A 17 10.26 2.83 8.08
C PHE A 17 9.54 4.18 8.03
N ASP A 18 8.38 4.26 8.69
CA ASP A 18 7.60 5.48 8.86
C ASP A 18 7.67 5.96 10.32
N PRO A 19 8.33 7.10 10.61
CA PRO A 19 8.44 7.62 11.97
C PRO A 19 7.09 7.93 12.65
N ARG A 20 6.00 8.06 11.88
CA ARG A 20 4.64 8.25 12.43
C ARG A 20 4.09 6.99 13.07
N PHE A 21 4.63 5.83 12.70
CA PHE A 21 4.23 4.50 13.18
C PHE A 21 5.44 3.73 13.71
N PRO A 22 6.11 4.20 14.79
CA PRO A 22 7.36 3.62 15.27
C PRO A 22 7.17 2.32 16.06
N PHE A 23 5.93 1.97 16.42
CA PHE A 23 5.61 0.82 17.27
C PHE A 23 5.46 -0.47 16.47
N THR A 24 5.57 -1.62 17.14
CA THR A 24 5.41 -2.95 16.52
C THR A 24 4.04 -3.14 15.86
N ASN A 25 2.98 -2.53 16.39
CA ASN A 25 1.65 -2.63 15.80
C ASN A 25 1.52 -1.71 14.58
N GLN A 26 1.62 -2.29 13.39
CA GLN A 26 1.55 -1.59 12.09
C GLN A 26 0.14 -1.50 11.50
N THR A 27 -0.91 -1.86 12.25
CA THR A 27 -2.31 -1.82 11.80
C THR A 27 -2.69 -0.44 11.27
N ARG A 28 -2.35 0.62 12.01
CA ARG A 28 -2.66 2.01 11.62
C ARG A 28 -1.87 2.47 10.38
N ASN A 29 -0.64 1.97 10.20
CA ASN A 29 0.18 2.27 9.03
C ASN A 29 -0.43 1.64 7.77
N CYS A 30 -0.80 0.36 7.85
CA CYS A 30 -1.54 -0.34 6.81
C CYS A 30 -2.83 0.41 6.45
N TYR A 31 -3.67 0.72 7.43
CA TYR A 31 -4.95 1.40 7.23
C TYR A 31 -4.79 2.79 6.59
N GLN A 32 -3.86 3.60 7.08
CA GLN A 32 -3.62 4.93 6.53
C GLN A 32 -3.22 4.88 5.05
N ASN A 33 -2.28 4.00 4.68
CA ASN A 33 -1.85 3.87 3.29
C ASN A 33 -2.94 3.27 2.39
N TYR A 34 -3.78 2.37 2.91
CA TYR A 34 -4.96 1.87 2.21
C TYR A 34 -5.92 3.02 1.87
N VAL A 35 -6.33 3.81 2.87
CA VAL A 35 -7.24 4.95 2.66
C VAL A 35 -6.64 5.99 1.72
N ASP A 36 -5.35 6.30 1.88
CA ASP A 36 -4.66 7.28 1.05
C ASP A 36 -4.59 6.84 -0.42
N TYR A 37 -4.43 5.54 -0.70
CA TYR A 37 -4.48 5.01 -2.06
C TYR A 37 -5.83 5.28 -2.73
N TYR A 38 -6.94 4.87 -2.13
CA TYR A 38 -8.26 5.05 -2.74
C TYR A 38 -8.69 6.51 -2.77
N ARG A 39 -8.31 7.31 -1.77
CA ARG A 39 -8.49 8.76 -1.79
C ARG A 39 -7.71 9.38 -2.96
N CYS A 40 -6.46 8.98 -3.16
CA CYS A 40 -5.65 9.43 -4.27
C CYS A 40 -6.29 9.04 -5.62
N LEU A 41 -6.75 7.80 -5.79
CA LEU A 41 -7.44 7.36 -7.01
C LEU A 41 -8.68 8.21 -7.31
N ASN A 42 -9.51 8.48 -6.30
CA ASN A 42 -10.70 9.31 -6.45
C ASN A 42 -10.34 10.74 -6.88
N ILE A 43 -9.29 11.33 -6.30
CA ILE A 43 -8.79 12.66 -6.67
C ILE A 43 -8.19 12.66 -8.09
N MET A 44 -7.44 11.63 -8.48
CA MET A 44 -6.85 11.55 -9.83
C MET A 44 -7.92 11.35 -10.89
N LYS A 45 -8.93 10.49 -10.62
CA LYS A 45 -10.07 10.26 -11.51
C LYS A 45 -10.89 11.53 -11.74
N THR A 46 -11.20 12.28 -10.68
CA THR A 46 -11.94 13.55 -10.79
C THR A 46 -11.15 14.64 -11.51
N LYS A 47 -9.83 14.66 -11.36
CA LYS A 47 -8.95 15.63 -12.03
C LYS A 47 -8.51 15.23 -13.44
N GLY A 48 -8.88 14.03 -13.91
CA GLY A 48 -8.41 13.48 -15.19
C GLY A 48 -6.89 13.33 -15.27
N LYS A 49 -6.22 13.06 -14.13
CA LYS A 49 -4.76 12.93 -14.04
C LYS A 49 -4.35 11.47 -13.95
N ASP A 50 -3.06 11.23 -14.21
CA ASP A 50 -2.46 9.90 -14.15
C ASP A 50 -2.51 9.29 -12.73
N MET A 51 -3.00 8.05 -12.66
CA MET A 51 -3.12 7.25 -11.45
C MET A 51 -1.78 6.71 -10.94
N GLN A 52 -0.70 6.75 -11.76
CA GLN A 52 0.65 6.33 -11.34
C GLN A 52 1.13 7.08 -10.09
N LYS A 53 0.64 8.29 -9.85
CA LYS A 53 0.95 9.07 -8.63
C LYS A 53 0.48 8.39 -7.35
N CYS A 54 -0.51 7.50 -7.42
CA CYS A 54 -1.03 6.75 -6.29
C CYS A 54 -0.29 5.42 -6.06
N GLU A 55 0.59 5.01 -6.98
CA GLU A 55 1.26 3.71 -6.96
C GLU A 55 2.14 3.50 -5.71
N TRP A 56 2.68 4.58 -5.16
CA TRP A 56 3.44 4.53 -3.91
C TRP A 56 2.59 3.96 -2.76
N TYR A 57 1.40 4.51 -2.53
CA TYR A 57 0.49 4.04 -1.49
C TYR A 57 0.08 2.59 -1.73
N HIS A 58 -0.17 2.22 -2.99
CA HIS A 58 -0.47 0.85 -3.38
C HIS A 58 0.62 -0.14 -2.99
N LYS A 59 1.88 0.18 -3.29
CA LYS A 59 3.03 -0.64 -2.93
C LYS A 59 3.17 -0.75 -1.41
N VAL A 60 3.04 0.36 -0.68
CA VAL A 60 3.21 0.39 0.79
C VAL A 60 2.11 -0.42 1.49
N PHE A 61 0.82 -0.17 1.22
CA PHE A 61 -0.23 -0.91 1.93
C PHE A 61 -0.22 -2.40 1.54
N LYS A 62 0.13 -2.76 0.30
CA LYS A 62 0.24 -4.16 -0.12
C LYS A 62 1.39 -4.89 0.59
N SER A 63 2.46 -4.19 0.95
CA SER A 63 3.57 -4.73 1.75
C SER A 63 3.24 -4.86 3.24
N LEU A 64 2.38 -4.01 3.78
CA LEU A 64 2.08 -3.95 5.22
C LEU A 64 0.82 -4.71 5.63
N CYS A 65 -0.22 -4.69 4.79
CA CYS A 65 -1.53 -5.20 5.13
C CYS A 65 -1.62 -6.72 4.94
N PRO A 66 -2.27 -7.46 5.86
CA PRO A 66 -2.64 -8.85 5.62
C PRO A 66 -3.52 -8.98 4.36
N SER A 67 -3.28 -9.98 3.52
CA SER A 67 -4.03 -10.16 2.27
C SER A 67 -5.54 -10.36 2.49
N SER A 68 -5.94 -10.90 3.65
CA SER A 68 -7.34 -11.03 4.05
C SER A 68 -8.05 -9.69 4.19
N TRP A 69 -7.34 -8.63 4.61
CA TRP A 69 -7.92 -7.30 4.81
C TRP A 69 -8.17 -6.59 3.47
N ALA A 70 -7.25 -6.75 2.51
CA ALA A 70 -7.42 -6.20 1.18
C ALA A 70 -8.70 -6.73 0.49
N LEU A 71 -8.98 -8.04 0.62
CA LEU A 71 -10.17 -8.67 0.04
C LEU A 71 -11.48 -8.27 0.74
N THR A 72 -11.42 -8.03 2.06
CA THR A 72 -12.63 -7.69 2.83
C THR A 72 -13.05 -6.24 2.58
N SER A 73 -12.09 -5.37 2.25
CA SER A 73 -12.31 -3.94 2.05
C SER A 73 -13.03 -3.60 0.72
N ASP A 74 -13.18 -4.58 -0.18
CA ASP A 74 -13.87 -4.41 -1.46
C ASP A 74 -15.41 -4.46 -1.34
N HIS A 75 -15.97 -4.93 -0.22
CA HIS A 75 -17.39 -5.30 -0.13
C HIS A 75 -18.33 -4.35 0.63
N ASN A 76 -17.85 -3.33 1.35
CA ASN A 76 -18.78 -2.40 2.00
C ASN A 76 -18.14 -1.04 2.32
N TRP A 77 -18.52 -0.01 1.56
CA TRP A 77 -18.09 1.36 1.77
C TRP A 77 -18.88 2.05 2.89
N ASP A 78 -18.84 1.48 4.10
CA ASP A 78 -19.26 2.21 5.31
C ASP A 78 -18.15 2.14 6.37
N TRP A 79 -17.22 3.11 6.25
CA TRP A 79 -15.93 3.16 6.94
C TRP A 79 -15.98 3.79 8.33
N ASN A 80 -17.16 3.91 8.94
CA ASN A 80 -17.31 4.33 10.34
C ASN A 80 -16.90 3.26 11.37
N PHE A 81 -16.39 2.11 10.94
CA PHE A 81 -16.09 0.96 11.81
C PHE A 81 -14.60 0.63 11.97
N CYS A 82 -13.69 1.42 11.39
CA CYS A 82 -12.24 1.21 11.55
C CYS A 82 -11.58 2.36 12.32
N CYS A 83 -12.17 2.70 13.47
CA CYS A 83 -11.58 3.35 14.63
C CYS A 83 -12.53 3.19 15.81
#